data_AF-A0A251XRA2-F1
#
_entry.id   AF-A0A251XRA2-F1
#
_cell.length_a   1.000
_cell.length_b   1.000
_cell.length_c   1.000
_cell.angle_alpha   90.00
_cell.angle_beta   90.00
_cell.angle_gamma   90.00
#
_symmetry.space_group_name_H-M   'P 1'
#
loop_
_entity.id
_entity.type
_entity.pdbx_description
1 polymer ?
#
loop_
_entity_poly.entity_id
_entity_poly.type
_entity_poly.pdbx_seq_one_letter_code
_entity_poly.pdbx_strand_id
1 'polypeptide(L)'
;MQSTWAAALFGDREDPRVRLHALHGGPPATAGQPPAAALDWAERILAEADPGRRADALAATRLLRRADRRLGLRPAVFLAEHAVARRRPA
;
A
#
# COMPACT_ATOMS: atom_id res chain seq x y z
N MET A 1 24.88 -6.99 -7.75
CA MET A 1 23.82 -7.86 -7.19
C MET A 1 23.62 -7.47 -5.73
N GLN A 2 22.67 -6.59 -5.43
CA GLN A 2 22.41 -6.13 -4.06
C GLN A 2 21.28 -6.99 -3.46
N SER A 3 21.56 -7.60 -2.33
CA SER A 3 20.79 -8.65 -1.68
C SER A 3 19.48 -8.13 -1.10
N THR A 4 18.36 -8.78 -1.44
CA THR A 4 16.98 -8.57 -0.95
C THR A 4 16.84 -8.51 0.58
N TRP A 5 17.87 -8.93 1.32
CA TRP A 5 17.91 -8.97 2.78
C TRP A 5 18.25 -7.63 3.47
N ALA A 6 18.96 -6.72 2.81
CA ALA A 6 19.38 -5.46 3.46
C ALA A 6 18.20 -4.51 3.77
N ALA A 7 17.13 -4.58 2.97
CA ALA A 7 15.92 -3.78 3.17
C ALA A 7 15.11 -4.19 4.42
N ALA A 8 15.32 -5.41 4.94
CA ALA A 8 14.60 -5.90 6.11
C ALA A 8 15.13 -5.32 7.43
N LEU A 9 16.37 -4.82 7.47
CA LEU A 9 17.06 -4.47 8.73
C LEU A 9 17.29 -2.96 8.94
N PHE A 10 17.45 -2.15 7.88
CA PHE A 10 17.98 -0.78 8.01
C PHE A 10 16.98 0.38 7.90
N GLY A 11 15.68 0.09 7.91
CA GLY A 11 14.68 1.13 7.73
C GLY A 11 14.65 1.59 6.28
N ASP A 12 13.56 1.24 5.62
CA ASP A 12 13.32 1.43 4.20
C ASP A 12 13.31 2.94 3.86
N ARG A 13 14.48 3.57 3.67
CA ARG A 13 14.63 4.97 3.24
C ARG A 13 14.15 5.17 1.80
N GLU A 14 13.76 4.09 1.13
CA GLU A 14 13.10 4.10 -0.17
C GLU A 14 11.72 4.74 -0.05
N ASP A 15 11.44 5.66 -0.98
CA ASP A 15 10.14 6.31 -1.05
C ASP A 15 9.05 5.25 -1.30
N PRO A 16 8.01 5.15 -0.45
CA PRO A 16 6.96 4.15 -0.60
C PRO A 16 6.28 4.23 -1.98
N ARG A 17 6.26 5.39 -2.62
CA ARG A 17 5.69 5.57 -3.97
C ARG A 17 6.50 4.87 -5.03
N VAL A 18 7.83 4.90 -4.93
CA VAL A 18 8.74 4.20 -5.86
C VAL A 18 8.53 2.70 -5.72
N ARG A 19 8.45 2.21 -4.49
CA ARG A 19 8.18 0.79 -4.23
C ARG A 19 6.81 0.35 -4.75
N LEU A 20 5.78 1.14 -4.51
CA LEU A 20 4.42 0.85 -5.02
C LEU A 20 4.37 0.89 -6.54
N HIS A 21 5.07 1.81 -7.18
CA HIS A 21 5.17 1.87 -8.64
C HIS A 21 5.90 0.65 -9.20
N ALA A 22 6.98 0.19 -8.56
CA ALA A 22 7.67 -1.03 -8.96
C ALA A 22 6.79 -2.30 -8.82
N LEU A 23 5.87 -2.32 -7.85
CA LEU A 23 4.98 -3.46 -7.60
C LEU A 23 3.72 -3.46 -8.48
N HIS A 24 3.09 -2.30 -8.67
CA HIS A 24 1.79 -2.18 -9.32
C HIS A 24 1.83 -1.48 -10.69
N GLY A 25 2.98 -0.91 -11.07
CA GLY A 25 3.16 -0.17 -12.31
C GLY A 25 2.33 1.12 -12.36
N GLY A 26 1.96 1.51 -13.59
CA GLY A 26 1.11 2.67 -13.86
C GLY A 26 1.87 4.00 -13.91
N PRO A 27 1.19 5.11 -14.24
CA PRO A 27 1.82 6.42 -14.29
C PRO A 27 2.36 6.84 -12.91
N PRO A 28 3.45 7.63 -12.87
CA PRO A 28 4.01 8.10 -11.61
C PRO A 28 2.99 8.94 -10.85
N ALA A 29 2.97 8.77 -9.52
CA ALA A 29 2.03 9.49 -8.69
C ALA A 29 2.32 11.00 -8.68
N THR A 30 1.26 11.81 -8.71
CA THR A 30 1.38 13.25 -8.49
C THR A 30 1.46 13.52 -6.98
N ALA A 31 2.37 14.42 -6.58
CA ALA A 31 2.69 14.86 -5.22
C ALA A 31 1.83 14.31 -4.06
N GLY A 32 2.46 13.56 -3.14
CA GLY A 32 1.85 13.10 -1.89
C GLY A 32 0.93 11.89 -2.00
N GLN A 33 0.45 11.53 -3.20
CA GLN A 33 -0.45 10.39 -3.39
C GLN A 33 0.28 9.09 -3.76
N PRO A 34 -0.31 7.91 -3.51
CA PRO A 34 0.14 6.65 -4.08
C PRO A 34 -0.12 6.59 -5.60
N PRO A 35 0.61 5.73 -6.35
CA PRO A 35 0.30 5.45 -7.75
C PRO A 35 -1.15 4.95 -7.89
N ALA A 36 -1.88 5.45 -8.90
CA ALA A 36 -3.30 5.12 -9.09
C ALA A 36 -3.54 3.60 -9.16
N ALA A 37 -2.70 2.87 -9.90
CA ALA A 37 -2.79 1.41 -10.00
C ALA A 37 -2.66 0.70 -8.64
N ALA A 38 -1.82 1.21 -7.73
CA ALA A 38 -1.68 0.67 -6.38
C ALA A 38 -2.92 0.97 -5.53
N LEU A 39 -3.47 2.18 -5.67
CA LEU A 39 -4.68 2.58 -4.95
C LEU A 39 -5.91 1.77 -5.39
N ASP A 40 -6.11 1.61 -6.71
CA ASP A 40 -7.19 0.81 -7.28
C ASP A 40 -7.08 -0.67 -6.88
N TRP A 41 -5.85 -1.19 -6.82
CA TRP A 41 -5.62 -2.53 -6.29
C TRP A 41 -6.01 -2.62 -4.80
N ALA A 42 -5.56 -1.68 -3.97
CA ALA A 42 -5.87 -1.68 -2.54
C ALA A 42 -7.38 -1.57 -2.28
N GLU A 43 -8.09 -0.73 -3.02
CA GLU A 43 -9.54 -0.59 -2.92
C GLU A 43 -10.27 -1.89 -3.21
N ARG A 44 -9.87 -2.62 -4.26
CA ARG A 44 -10.47 -3.93 -4.58
C ARG A 44 -10.25 -4.94 -3.46
N ILE A 45 -9.01 -5.08 -2.98
CA ILE A 45 -8.69 -6.00 -1.87
C ILE A 45 -9.50 -5.66 -0.61
N LEU A 46 -9.62 -4.39 -0.27
CA LEU A 46 -10.38 -3.96 0.91
C LEU A 46 -11.90 -4.08 0.71
N ALA A 47 -12.42 -3.89 -0.51
CA ALA A 47 -13.83 -4.11 -0.82
C ALA A 47 -14.21 -5.59 -0.69
N GLU A 48 -13.34 -6.50 -1.12
CA GLU A 48 -13.53 -7.94 -0.99
C GLU A 48 -13.40 -8.41 0.47
N ALA A 49 -12.39 -7.93 1.20
CA ALA A 49 -12.09 -8.40 2.55
C ALA A 49 -12.90 -7.72 3.67
N ASP A 50 -13.34 -6.48 3.45
CA ASP A 50 -14.10 -5.67 4.41
C ASP A 50 -15.20 -4.87 3.68
N PRO A 51 -16.25 -5.54 3.15
CA PRO A 51 -17.33 -4.87 2.43
C PRO A 51 -18.04 -3.81 3.28
N GLY A 52 -18.03 -3.96 4.61
CA GLY A 52 -18.64 -3.04 5.57
C GLY A 52 -17.84 -1.75 5.83
N ARG A 53 -16.66 -1.57 5.24
CA ARG A 53 -15.79 -0.39 5.42
C ARG A 53 -15.42 -0.14 6.89
N ARG A 54 -15.26 -1.20 7.69
CA ARG A 54 -14.98 -1.12 9.12
C ARG A 54 -13.49 -1.12 9.43
N ALA A 55 -12.64 -1.52 8.48
CA ALA A 55 -11.20 -1.60 8.69
C ALA A 55 -10.59 -0.21 8.88
N ASP A 56 -9.88 -0.03 10.00
CA ASP A 56 -8.98 1.11 10.20
C ASP A 56 -7.67 0.93 9.41
N ALA A 57 -6.78 1.92 9.44
CA ALA A 57 -5.52 1.89 8.70
C ALA A 57 -4.62 0.69 9.06
N LEU A 58 -4.65 0.24 10.32
CA LEU A 58 -3.84 -0.90 10.77
C LEU A 58 -4.42 -2.23 10.26
N ALA A 59 -5.74 -2.40 10.37
CA ALA A 59 -6.45 -3.55 9.83
C ALA A 59 -6.28 -3.62 8.30
N ALA A 60 -6.44 -2.50 7.61
CA ALA A 60 -6.20 -2.39 6.17
C ALA A 60 -4.75 -2.76 5.80
N THR A 61 -3.76 -2.25 6.52
CA THR A 61 -2.35 -2.61 6.31
C THR A 61 -2.13 -4.13 6.40
N ARG A 62 -2.72 -4.79 7.40
CA ARG A 62 -2.62 -6.26 7.57
C ARG A 62 -3.29 -7.01 6.42
N LEU A 63 -4.46 -6.56 5.97
CA LEU A 63 -5.18 -7.15 4.84
C LEU A 63 -4.36 -7.03 3.54
N LEU A 64 -3.82 -5.84 3.25
CA LEU A 64 -3.01 -5.61 2.05
C LEU A 64 -1.72 -6.45 2.04
N ARG A 65 -1.01 -6.55 3.18
CA ARG A 65 0.20 -7.39 3.28
C ARG A 65 -0.09 -8.89 3.23
N ARG A 66 -1.30 -9.30 3.62
CA ARG A 66 -1.75 -10.68 3.46
C ARG A 66 -2.06 -11.00 2.00
N ALA A 67 -2.62 -10.03 1.26
CA ALA A 67 -2.91 -10.17 -0.16
C ALA A 67 -1.64 -10.17 -1.03
N ASP A 68 -0.66 -9.32 -0.73
CA ASP A 68 0.66 -9.34 -1.37
C ASP A 68 1.80 -9.32 -0.35
N ARG A 69 2.50 -10.47 -0.22
CA ARG A 69 3.64 -10.62 0.69
C ARG A 69 4.89 -9.85 0.25
N ARG A 70 4.95 -9.38 -1.01
CA ARG A 70 6.04 -8.53 -1.52
C ARG A 70 5.89 -7.08 -1.05
N LEU A 71 4.72 -6.71 -0.55
CA LEU A 71 4.43 -5.39 -0.02
C LEU A 71 5.09 -5.21 1.37
N GLY A 72 6.12 -4.38 1.40
CA GLY A 72 6.80 -3.98 2.63
C GLY A 72 5.89 -3.17 3.56
N LEU A 73 6.28 -3.06 4.84
CA LEU A 73 5.44 -2.42 5.86
C LEU A 73 5.17 -0.94 5.55
N ARG A 74 6.21 -0.15 5.23
CA ARG A 74 6.08 1.29 4.93
C ARG A 74 5.16 1.57 3.73
N PRO A 75 5.38 0.96 2.55
CA PRO A 75 4.46 1.05 1.42
C PRO A 75 3.03 0.62 1.76
N ALA A 76 2.86 -0.45 2.56
CA ALA A 76 1.56 -0.93 2.96
C ALA A 76 0.80 0.07 3.85
N VAL A 77 1.47 0.64 4.85
CA VAL A 77 0.87 1.64 5.74
C VAL A 77 0.46 2.88 4.93
N PHE A 78 1.37 3.39 4.11
CA PHE A 78 1.11 4.56 3.26
C PHE A 78 -0.10 4.34 2.34
N LEU A 79 -0.18 3.17 1.70
CA LEU A 79 -1.30 2.83 0.82
C LEU A 79 -2.61 2.64 1.59
N ALA A 80 -2.56 2.00 2.76
CA ALA A 80 -3.71 1.77 3.62
C ALA A 80 -4.33 3.07 4.13
N GLU A 81 -3.51 4.04 4.55
CA GLU A 81 -3.98 5.36 5.00
C GLU A 81 -4.78 6.07 3.90
N HIS A 82 -4.26 6.08 2.66
CA HIS A 82 -4.94 6.68 1.52
C HIS A 82 -6.23 5.93 1.14
N ALA A 83 -6.18 4.59 1.11
CA ALA A 83 -7.35 3.78 0.76
C ALA A 83 -8.46 3.91 1.82
N VAL A 84 -8.13 3.94 3.11
CA VAL A 84 -9.12 4.13 4.19
C VAL A 84 -9.68 5.54 4.17
N ALA A 85 -8.84 6.57 3.99
CA ALA A 85 -9.30 7.95 3.88
C ALA A 85 -10.32 8.13 2.75
N ARG A 86 -10.10 7.46 1.60
CA ARG A 86 -10.99 7.50 0.44
C ARG A 86 -12.30 6.72 0.62
N ARG A 87 -12.32 5.71 1.48
CA ARG A 87 -13.52 4.89 1.77
C ARG A 87 -14.43 5.49 2.84
N ARG A 88 -13.93 6.45 3.65
CA ARG A 88 -14.73 7.13 4.67
C ARG A 88 -15.88 7.92 4.01
N PRO A 89 -17.11 7.82 4.54
CA PRO A 89 -18.18 8.70 4.10
C PRO A 89 -17.82 10.16 4.43
N ALA A 90 -18.12 11.07 3.51
CA ALA A 90 -17.99 12.52 3.69
C ALA A 90 -18.95 13.04 4.77
#